data_AF-A0A090WLR3-F1
#
_entry.id   AF-A0A090WLR3-F1
#
_cell.length_a   1.000
_cell.length_b   1.000
_cell.length_c   1.000
_cell.angle_alpha   90.00
_cell.angle_beta   90.00
_cell.angle_gamma   90.00
#
_symmetry.space_group_name_H-M   'P 1'
#
loop_
_entity.id
_entity.type
_entity.pdbx_description
1 polymer ?
#
loop_
_entity_poly.entity_id
_entity_poly.type
_entity_poly.pdbx_seq_one_letter_code
_entity_poly.pdbx_strand_id
1 'polypeptide(L)'
;MKSFFPTTSVLILVLFMIPLKFQSQALLPVEVLGPHGTTDSRQFNLPDASEAGILYLQVNNFTFDGKVEVRLNAETNWTPLSNSNIYSDAQGNAFGKIGGGYSTLKVFANFIIPTNRRIRDALVDGVNTIYFRFNGINDAKTIGFRILEFNFLKSDGTPLLSSSQFIHQDPSTWGPVYSDQASIDAGEDLWFNKVNIDNPLNPVPIKAKCASCHSERGEDLKYYNYSNLSIIERSKFHGLTQLEGEQIASYIRSLNTPSPFEARPWNPPYQPGPGLDSKPVTDWSAGAGLEAVLDSDSEMLPYMFPDGTSDAALEGIFDLKGTMNIREMPVAIQFPDWNDWLPEIHLWI
;
A
#
# COMPACT_ATOMS: atom_id res chain seq x y z
N MET A 1 -12.58 -7.30 -85.69
CA MET A 1 -12.81 -7.79 -84.31
C MET A 1 -11.61 -7.41 -83.46
N LYS A 2 -11.71 -6.35 -82.67
CA LYS A 2 -10.72 -5.99 -81.64
C LYS A 2 -11.39 -6.27 -80.29
N SER A 3 -10.94 -7.31 -79.60
CA SER A 3 -11.43 -7.66 -78.26
C SER A 3 -10.68 -6.83 -77.22
N PHE A 4 -11.40 -5.93 -76.55
CA PHE A 4 -10.98 -5.28 -75.31
C PHE A 4 -11.35 -6.20 -74.13
N PHE A 5 -10.37 -6.63 -73.35
CA PHE A 5 -10.60 -7.17 -72.00
C PHE A 5 -10.22 -6.08 -70.99
N PRO A 6 -11.08 -5.75 -70.01
CA PRO A 6 -10.70 -4.84 -68.94
C PRO A 6 -9.89 -5.59 -67.88
N THR A 7 -8.76 -5.04 -67.49
CA THR A 7 -7.99 -5.46 -66.31
C THR A 7 -8.65 -4.92 -65.06
N THR A 8 -9.29 -5.79 -64.27
CA THR A 8 -9.79 -5.48 -62.94
C THR A 8 -8.60 -5.46 -61.96
N SER A 9 -8.18 -4.27 -61.53
CA SER A 9 -7.22 -4.12 -60.43
C SER A 9 -7.94 -4.39 -59.11
N VAL A 10 -7.61 -5.51 -58.44
CA VAL A 10 -8.03 -5.79 -57.07
C VAL A 10 -7.12 -5.01 -56.13
N LEU A 11 -7.65 -3.96 -55.50
CA LEU A 11 -6.95 -3.24 -54.43
C LEU A 11 -7.07 -4.08 -53.16
N ILE A 12 -6.01 -4.79 -52.80
CA ILE A 12 -5.91 -5.50 -51.50
C ILE A 12 -5.66 -4.42 -50.44
N LEU A 13 -6.71 -4.08 -49.69
CA LEU A 13 -6.60 -3.25 -48.50
C LEU A 13 -5.94 -4.09 -47.39
N VAL A 14 -4.63 -3.97 -47.24
CA VAL A 14 -3.92 -4.54 -46.09
C VAL A 14 -4.30 -3.69 -44.88
N LEU A 15 -5.24 -4.20 -44.07
CA LEU A 15 -5.50 -3.65 -42.74
C LEU A 15 -4.24 -3.88 -41.91
N PHE A 16 -3.43 -2.83 -41.71
CA PHE A 16 -2.46 -2.82 -40.63
C PHE A 16 -3.25 -2.82 -39.32
N MET A 17 -3.38 -3.98 -38.67
CA MET A 17 -3.69 -4.03 -37.25
C MET A 17 -2.51 -3.36 -36.54
N ILE A 18 -2.64 -2.08 -36.25
CA ILE A 18 -1.80 -1.42 -35.25
C ILE A 18 -2.10 -2.18 -33.95
N PRO A 19 -1.13 -2.85 -33.30
CA PRO A 19 -1.39 -3.44 -32.01
C PRO A 19 -1.81 -2.30 -31.09
N LEU A 20 -3.05 -2.35 -30.60
CA LEU A 20 -3.47 -1.50 -29.50
C LEU A 20 -2.47 -1.78 -28.37
N LYS A 21 -1.59 -0.83 -28.08
CA LYS A 21 -0.82 -0.86 -26.84
C LYS A 21 -1.86 -0.72 -25.73
N PHE A 22 -2.32 -1.85 -25.20
CA PHE A 22 -3.01 -1.86 -23.92
C PHE A 22 -2.01 -1.32 -22.90
N GLN A 23 -2.18 -0.06 -22.51
CA GLN A 23 -1.45 0.50 -21.38
C GLN A 23 -2.15 -0.05 -20.14
N SER A 24 -1.75 -1.26 -19.70
CA SER A 24 -2.23 -1.80 -18.43
C SER A 24 -1.71 -0.88 -17.32
N GLN A 25 -2.61 -0.20 -16.63
CA GLN A 25 -2.25 0.57 -15.44
C GLN A 25 -2.28 -0.37 -14.23
N ALA A 26 -1.19 -0.40 -13.46
CA ALA A 26 -1.08 -1.13 -12.21
C ALA A 26 -1.88 -0.41 -11.12
N LEU A 27 -2.88 -1.10 -10.56
CA LEU A 27 -3.68 -0.59 -9.46
C LEU A 27 -2.90 -0.65 -8.14
N LEU A 28 -2.88 0.42 -7.35
CA LEU A 28 -2.21 0.49 -6.05
C LEU A 28 -3.20 0.85 -4.94
N PRO A 29 -3.02 0.36 -3.71
CA PRO A 29 -1.97 -0.58 -3.31
C PRO A 29 -2.22 -2.01 -3.86
N VAL A 30 -1.18 -2.85 -3.80
CA VAL A 30 -1.34 -4.30 -3.91
C VAL A 30 -1.57 -4.86 -2.52
N GLU A 31 -2.79 -5.29 -2.23
CA GLU A 31 -3.13 -5.91 -0.95
C GLU A 31 -2.99 -7.43 -1.06
N VAL A 32 -1.96 -7.98 -0.43
CA VAL A 32 -1.73 -9.43 -0.36
C VAL A 32 -2.15 -9.90 1.02
N LEU A 33 -3.47 -10.02 1.22
CA LEU A 33 -4.11 -10.29 2.50
C LEU A 33 -4.85 -11.63 2.47
N GLY A 34 -4.61 -12.50 3.45
CA GLY A 34 -5.26 -13.80 3.59
C GLY A 34 -4.33 -14.85 4.23
N PRO A 35 -4.61 -16.15 4.05
CA PRO A 35 -3.78 -17.22 4.60
C PRO A 35 -2.36 -17.25 3.98
N HIS A 36 -1.46 -18.01 4.61
CA HIS A 36 -0.15 -18.30 4.03
C HIS A 36 -0.27 -18.78 2.57
N GLY A 37 0.53 -18.18 1.68
CA GLY A 37 0.54 -18.50 0.26
C GLY A 37 -0.38 -17.62 -0.60
N THR A 38 -1.15 -16.69 0.00
CA THR A 38 -1.93 -15.70 -0.76
C THR A 38 -1.05 -14.93 -1.73
N THR A 39 -1.55 -14.72 -2.94
CA THR A 39 -0.84 -13.99 -4.00
C THR A 39 -1.71 -12.91 -4.64
N ASP A 40 -1.10 -11.81 -5.06
CA ASP A 40 -1.70 -10.84 -5.99
C ASP A 40 -0.61 -10.38 -6.99
N SER A 41 -1.02 -9.77 -8.11
CA SER A 41 -0.11 -9.42 -9.21
C SER A 41 -0.47 -8.12 -9.91
N ARG A 42 0.52 -7.46 -10.49
CA ARG A 42 0.32 -6.26 -11.31
C ARG A 42 1.02 -6.39 -12.65
N GLN A 43 0.35 -5.91 -13.69
CA GLN A 43 0.95 -5.74 -15.00
C GLN A 43 1.49 -4.33 -15.16
N PHE A 44 2.64 -4.22 -15.81
CA PHE A 44 3.30 -2.95 -16.10
C PHE A 44 4.05 -3.06 -17.42
N ASN A 45 4.40 -1.92 -18.03
CA ASN A 45 5.12 -1.89 -19.29
C ASN A 45 6.53 -1.32 -19.09
N LEU A 46 7.55 -2.16 -19.24
CA LEU A 46 8.94 -1.77 -19.12
C LEU A 46 9.50 -1.39 -20.52
N PRO A 47 9.97 -0.15 -20.75
CA PRO A 47 10.46 0.26 -22.06
C PRO A 47 11.73 -0.49 -22.50
N ASP A 48 12.65 -0.71 -21.56
CA ASP A 48 13.91 -1.42 -21.74
C ASP A 48 14.22 -2.22 -20.46
N ALA A 49 14.11 -3.53 -20.54
CA ALA A 49 14.37 -4.43 -19.42
C ALA A 49 15.86 -4.52 -19.06
N SER A 50 16.75 -4.23 -20.00
CA SER A 50 18.19 -4.34 -19.80
C SER A 50 18.75 -3.26 -18.88
N GLU A 51 18.07 -2.11 -18.79
CA GLU A 51 18.44 -1.00 -17.90
C GLU A 51 18.06 -1.22 -16.43
N ALA A 52 17.19 -2.20 -16.14
CA ALA A 52 16.72 -2.46 -14.78
C ALA A 52 17.87 -3.01 -13.90
N GLY A 53 18.25 -2.24 -12.88
CA GLY A 53 19.30 -2.59 -11.92
C GLY A 53 18.79 -2.89 -10.51
N ILE A 54 17.63 -2.32 -10.14
CA ILE A 54 17.08 -2.39 -8.78
C ILE A 54 15.55 -2.54 -8.86
N LEU A 55 14.97 -3.41 -8.04
CA LEU A 55 13.53 -3.37 -7.73
C LEU A 55 13.32 -2.49 -6.49
N TYR A 56 12.59 -1.39 -6.63
CA TYR A 56 12.13 -0.55 -5.53
C TYR A 56 10.71 -0.95 -5.13
N LEU A 57 10.45 -1.05 -3.83
CA LEU A 57 9.12 -1.26 -3.25
C LEU A 57 8.94 -0.33 -2.04
N GLN A 58 7.75 0.23 -1.87
CA GLN A 58 7.29 0.75 -0.58
C GLN A 58 6.29 -0.25 0.00
N VAL A 59 6.61 -0.83 1.16
CA VAL A 59 5.86 -1.97 1.73
C VAL A 59 5.34 -1.61 3.11
N ASN A 60 4.04 -1.70 3.32
CA ASN A 60 3.41 -1.62 4.64
C ASN A 60 3.23 -3.02 5.24
N ASN A 61 3.40 -3.10 6.57
CA ASN A 61 3.37 -4.32 7.38
C ASN A 61 4.50 -5.31 7.03
N PHE A 62 5.73 -4.83 6.80
CA PHE A 62 6.89 -5.68 6.51
C PHE A 62 7.66 -6.10 7.78
N THR A 63 7.03 -6.96 8.57
CA THR A 63 7.41 -7.21 9.97
C THR A 63 8.45 -8.32 10.20
N PHE A 64 8.79 -9.14 9.20
CA PHE A 64 9.83 -10.16 9.34
C PHE A 64 10.43 -10.57 7.98
N ASP A 65 11.67 -11.07 8.03
CA ASP A 65 12.40 -11.53 6.86
C ASP A 65 11.67 -12.67 6.14
N GLY A 66 11.52 -12.53 4.83
CA GLY A 66 10.86 -13.51 3.98
C GLY A 66 9.34 -13.45 4.02
N LYS A 67 8.72 -12.46 4.71
CA LYS A 67 7.25 -12.23 4.69
C LYS A 67 6.73 -11.97 3.29
N VAL A 68 7.46 -11.14 2.53
CA VAL A 68 7.15 -10.77 1.14
C VAL A 68 8.01 -11.60 0.21
N GLU A 69 7.38 -12.28 -0.74
CA GLU A 69 8.09 -12.96 -1.82
C GLU A 69 7.66 -12.41 -3.18
N VAL A 70 8.63 -12.28 -4.09
CA VAL A 70 8.42 -11.68 -5.42
C VAL A 70 8.80 -12.66 -6.51
N ARG A 71 8.03 -12.63 -7.61
CA ARG A 71 8.29 -13.39 -8.82
C ARG A 71 7.84 -12.61 -10.05
N LEU A 72 8.56 -12.74 -11.17
CA LEU A 72 8.28 -12.02 -12.41
C LEU A 72 7.92 -12.98 -13.53
N ASN A 73 6.92 -12.62 -14.33
CA ASN A 73 6.53 -13.31 -15.55
C ASN A 73 6.37 -14.83 -15.36
N ALA A 74 7.06 -15.63 -16.19
CA ALA A 74 7.00 -17.08 -16.18
C ALA A 74 8.05 -17.73 -15.27
N GLU A 75 8.81 -16.96 -14.48
CA GLU A 75 9.69 -17.53 -13.45
C GLU A 75 8.86 -18.41 -12.51
N THR A 76 9.43 -19.54 -12.09
CA THR A 76 8.73 -20.52 -11.25
C THR A 76 9.09 -20.38 -9.78
N ASN A 77 10.30 -19.87 -9.50
CA ASN A 77 10.82 -19.72 -8.15
C ASN A 77 10.48 -18.35 -7.55
N TRP A 78 10.01 -18.36 -6.31
CA TRP A 78 9.80 -17.16 -5.53
C TRP A 78 11.12 -16.63 -4.97
N THR A 79 11.27 -15.31 -4.92
CA THR A 79 12.39 -14.63 -4.27
C THR A 79 11.91 -14.05 -2.95
N PRO A 80 12.25 -14.64 -1.80
CA PRO A 80 11.93 -14.04 -0.51
C PRO A 80 12.76 -12.78 -0.31
N LEU A 81 12.12 -11.69 0.10
CA LEU A 81 12.80 -10.44 0.44
C LEU A 81 13.18 -10.46 1.93
N SER A 82 14.43 -10.13 2.24
CA SER A 82 14.98 -10.18 3.60
C SER A 82 16.09 -9.14 3.77
N ASN A 83 16.44 -8.83 5.02
CA ASN A 83 17.55 -7.94 5.35
C ASN A 83 18.91 -8.41 4.78
N SER A 84 19.00 -9.65 4.28
CA SER A 84 20.21 -10.19 3.63
C SER A 84 20.32 -9.88 2.14
N ASN A 85 19.20 -9.58 1.46
CA ASN A 85 19.17 -9.37 0.01
C ASN A 85 18.49 -8.07 -0.44
N ILE A 86 17.95 -7.28 0.48
CA ILE A 86 17.50 -5.92 0.22
C ILE A 86 18.24 -4.93 1.13
N TYR A 87 18.18 -3.66 0.78
CA TYR A 87 18.48 -2.57 1.71
C TYR A 87 17.25 -1.67 1.87
N SER A 88 17.16 -0.98 3.00
CA SER A 88 16.15 0.05 3.25
C SER A 88 16.73 1.44 2.95
N ASP A 89 15.86 2.44 2.88
CA ASP A 89 16.27 3.85 2.94
C ASP A 89 17.01 4.19 4.26
N ALA A 90 17.49 5.44 4.37
CA ALA A 90 18.27 5.88 5.52
C ALA A 90 17.51 5.68 6.85
N GLN A 91 16.22 6.03 6.83
CA GLN A 91 15.31 5.89 7.97
C GLN A 91 15.10 4.41 8.33
N GLY A 92 14.68 3.57 7.39
CA GLY A 92 14.53 2.14 7.65
C GLY A 92 15.81 1.49 8.17
N ASN A 93 16.99 1.88 7.66
CA ASN A 93 18.27 1.38 8.17
C ASN A 93 18.55 1.80 9.61
N ALA A 94 18.22 3.05 9.98
CA ALA A 94 18.43 3.57 11.32
C ALA A 94 17.53 2.90 12.37
N PHE A 95 16.33 2.46 11.96
CA PHE A 95 15.31 1.91 12.85
C PHE A 95 15.14 0.39 12.76
N GLY A 96 16.17 -0.34 12.28
CA GLY A 96 16.21 -1.81 12.36
C GLY A 96 15.70 -2.57 11.13
N LYS A 97 15.39 -1.88 10.03
CA LYS A 97 14.99 -2.45 8.73
C LYS A 97 13.72 -3.31 8.83
N ILE A 98 13.63 -4.43 8.11
CA ILE A 98 12.50 -5.36 8.21
C ILE A 98 12.34 -5.83 9.65
N GLY A 99 11.12 -5.69 10.19
CA GLY A 99 10.82 -5.98 11.60
C GLY A 99 11.35 -4.96 12.61
N GLY A 100 11.85 -3.82 12.12
CA GLY A 100 12.27 -2.68 12.92
C GLY A 100 11.10 -1.81 13.40
N GLY A 101 11.41 -0.56 13.75
CA GLY A 101 10.47 0.38 14.37
C GLY A 101 9.47 1.04 13.42
N TYR A 102 9.54 0.81 12.11
CA TYR A 102 8.60 1.37 11.14
C TYR A 102 7.78 0.28 10.46
N SER A 103 6.45 0.48 10.47
CA SER A 103 5.48 -0.42 9.84
C SER A 103 5.47 -0.29 8.31
N THR A 104 5.97 0.82 7.76
CA THR A 104 6.13 1.01 6.31
C THR A 104 7.59 1.25 5.96
N LEU A 105 8.12 0.53 4.97
CA LEU A 105 9.52 0.60 4.58
C LEU A 105 9.66 0.84 3.08
N LYS A 106 10.53 1.77 2.70
CA LYS A 106 11.09 1.85 1.34
C LYS A 106 12.27 0.89 1.23
N VAL A 107 12.18 -0.08 0.33
CA VAL A 107 13.17 -1.15 0.18
C VAL A 107 13.63 -1.32 -1.26
N PHE A 108 14.85 -1.78 -1.41
CA PHE A 108 15.56 -1.85 -2.68
C PHE A 108 16.25 -3.20 -2.83
N ALA A 109 15.83 -3.98 -3.81
CA ALA A 109 16.45 -5.26 -4.17
C ALA A 109 17.39 -5.07 -5.36
N ASN A 110 18.68 -4.89 -5.08
CA ASN A 110 19.69 -4.71 -6.12
C ASN A 110 19.95 -6.04 -6.86
N PHE A 111 19.92 -6.03 -8.19
CA PHE A 111 20.08 -7.22 -9.03
C PHE A 111 21.53 -7.69 -9.18
N ILE A 112 22.49 -6.93 -8.66
CA ILE A 112 23.87 -7.41 -8.46
C ILE A 112 23.88 -8.56 -7.45
N ILE A 113 22.98 -8.55 -6.46
CA ILE A 113 22.86 -9.62 -5.47
C ILE A 113 22.31 -10.88 -6.17
N PRO A 114 23.01 -12.03 -6.10
CA PRO A 114 22.64 -13.23 -6.86
C PRO A 114 21.22 -13.74 -6.62
N THR A 115 20.69 -13.62 -5.39
CA THR A 115 19.33 -14.05 -5.08
C THR A 115 18.28 -13.23 -5.84
N ASN A 116 18.55 -11.96 -6.11
CA ASN A 116 17.63 -11.04 -6.78
C ASN A 116 17.81 -11.07 -8.30
N ARG A 117 18.95 -11.53 -8.82
CA ARG A 117 19.23 -11.58 -10.25
C ARG A 117 18.16 -12.34 -11.04
N ARG A 118 17.53 -13.35 -10.43
CA ARG A 118 16.41 -14.09 -11.06
C ARG A 118 15.22 -13.20 -11.42
N ILE A 119 14.95 -12.16 -10.61
CA ILE A 119 13.89 -11.18 -10.90
C ILE A 119 14.24 -10.44 -12.20
N ARG A 120 15.49 -9.98 -12.31
CA ARG A 120 16.02 -9.28 -13.48
C ARG A 120 16.02 -10.15 -14.72
N ASP A 121 16.50 -11.39 -14.63
CA ASP A 121 16.60 -12.30 -15.77
C ASP A 121 15.22 -12.71 -16.32
N ALA A 122 14.17 -12.58 -15.50
CA ALA A 122 12.80 -12.82 -15.92
C ALA A 122 12.14 -11.60 -16.61
N LEU A 123 12.72 -10.40 -16.53
CA LEU A 123 12.16 -9.20 -17.18
C LEU A 123 12.28 -9.26 -18.70
N VAL A 124 11.30 -8.70 -19.39
CA VAL A 124 11.27 -8.57 -20.86
C VAL A 124 10.90 -7.15 -21.26
N ASP A 125 11.26 -6.74 -22.47
CA ASP A 125 10.77 -5.46 -23.00
C ASP A 125 9.26 -5.53 -23.22
N GLY A 126 8.57 -4.45 -22.88
CA GLY A 126 7.11 -4.36 -22.96
C GLY A 126 6.40 -4.86 -21.71
N VAL A 127 5.33 -5.63 -21.90
CA VAL A 127 4.43 -6.02 -20.79
C VAL A 127 5.06 -7.09 -19.92
N ASN A 128 5.13 -6.80 -18.62
CA ASN A 128 5.58 -7.71 -17.57
C ASN A 128 4.46 -7.88 -16.55
N THR A 129 4.50 -8.99 -15.80
CA THR A 129 3.66 -9.22 -14.63
C THR A 129 4.54 -9.49 -13.41
N ILE A 130 4.43 -8.67 -12.38
CA ILE A 130 5.02 -8.92 -11.06
C ILE A 130 3.98 -9.59 -10.17
N TYR A 131 4.39 -10.66 -9.50
CA TYR A 131 3.59 -11.38 -8.52
C TYR A 131 4.20 -11.18 -7.14
N PHE A 132 3.33 -10.99 -6.15
CA PHE A 132 3.66 -10.90 -4.75
C PHE A 132 3.00 -12.06 -4.01
N ARG A 133 3.69 -12.65 -3.03
CA ARG A 133 3.15 -13.71 -2.17
C ARG A 133 3.40 -13.43 -0.71
N PHE A 134 2.39 -13.70 0.10
CA PHE A 134 2.47 -13.65 1.56
C PHE A 134 2.95 -14.98 2.14
N ASN A 135 4.07 -14.93 2.84
CA ASN A 135 4.60 -16.06 3.59
C ASN A 135 4.27 -15.93 5.09
N GLY A 136 3.08 -16.40 5.49
CA GLY A 136 2.61 -16.36 6.88
C GLY A 136 2.80 -17.63 7.72
N ILE A 137 3.69 -18.58 7.38
CA ILE A 137 3.74 -19.92 8.01
C ILE A 137 3.80 -19.87 9.55
N ASN A 138 4.45 -18.84 10.11
CA ASN A 138 4.62 -18.66 11.55
C ASN A 138 4.13 -17.29 12.04
N ASP A 139 3.31 -16.61 11.24
CA ASP A 139 2.76 -15.32 11.62
C ASP A 139 1.39 -15.50 12.27
N ALA A 140 1.37 -15.45 13.60
CA ALA A 140 0.14 -15.53 14.39
C ALA A 140 -0.48 -14.14 14.65
N LYS A 141 0.04 -13.06 14.05
CA LYS A 141 -0.40 -11.68 14.31
C LYS A 141 -1.08 -11.05 13.10
N THR A 142 -0.46 -11.14 11.93
CA THR A 142 -0.90 -10.38 10.74
C THR A 142 -1.61 -11.25 9.70
N ILE A 143 -2.32 -10.61 8.78
CA ILE A 143 -2.98 -11.29 7.65
C ILE A 143 -2.27 -11.05 6.31
N GLY A 144 -1.15 -10.34 6.28
CA GLY A 144 -0.46 -10.03 5.03
C GLY A 144 0.33 -8.73 5.04
N PHE A 145 0.44 -8.12 3.86
CA PHE A 145 1.14 -6.86 3.63
C PHE A 145 0.50 -6.07 2.48
N ARG A 146 0.96 -4.82 2.32
CA ARG A 146 0.55 -3.97 1.19
C ARG A 146 1.77 -3.44 0.45
N ILE A 147 1.78 -3.54 -0.87
CA ILE A 147 2.72 -2.80 -1.73
C ILE A 147 2.08 -1.47 -2.08
N LEU A 148 2.59 -0.40 -1.50
CA LEU A 148 2.07 0.97 -1.71
C LEU A 148 2.60 1.54 -3.03
N GLU A 149 3.85 1.23 -3.35
CA GLU A 149 4.53 1.64 -4.57
C GLU A 149 5.49 0.55 -5.03
N PHE A 150 5.75 0.50 -6.34
CA PHE A 150 6.89 -0.22 -6.88
C PHE A 150 7.43 0.46 -8.13
N ASN A 151 8.73 0.28 -8.38
CA ASN A 151 9.38 0.71 -9.62
C ASN A 151 10.58 -0.20 -9.92
N PHE A 152 11.01 -0.21 -11.18
CA PHE A 152 12.33 -0.73 -11.55
C PHE A 152 13.23 0.47 -11.77
N LEU A 153 14.33 0.54 -11.04
CA LEU A 153 15.26 1.64 -11.15
C LEU A 153 16.47 1.21 -11.98
N LYS A 154 17.05 2.16 -12.70
CA LYS A 154 18.41 2.04 -13.22
C LYS A 154 19.40 1.91 -12.06
N SER A 155 20.64 1.54 -12.37
CA SER A 155 21.72 1.46 -11.35
C SER A 155 22.01 2.79 -10.65
N ASP A 156 21.64 3.92 -11.24
CA ASP A 156 21.78 5.27 -10.67
C ASP A 156 20.55 5.72 -9.84
N GLY A 157 19.52 4.87 -9.72
CA GLY A 157 18.28 5.17 -9.00
C GLY A 157 17.18 5.80 -9.85
N THR A 158 17.41 6.09 -11.14
CA THR A 158 16.38 6.66 -12.02
C THR A 158 15.23 5.68 -12.23
N PRO A 159 13.95 6.07 -12.03
CA PRO A 159 12.80 5.20 -12.26
C PRO A 159 12.59 4.90 -13.75
N LEU A 160 12.29 3.63 -14.08
CA LEU A 160 11.97 3.18 -15.43
C LEU A 160 10.46 3.18 -15.71
N LEU A 161 9.62 3.04 -14.66
CA LEU A 161 8.17 3.10 -14.79
C LEU A 161 7.69 4.54 -14.58
N SER A 162 6.92 5.06 -15.54
CA SER A 162 6.25 6.35 -15.44
C SER A 162 5.07 6.27 -14.45
N SER A 163 4.82 7.35 -13.70
CA SER A 163 3.64 7.48 -12.84
C SER A 163 2.32 7.22 -13.56
N SER A 164 2.23 7.52 -14.86
CA SER A 164 1.06 7.23 -15.70
C SER A 164 0.72 5.74 -15.84
N GLN A 165 1.63 4.84 -15.46
CA GLN A 165 1.39 3.40 -15.42
C GLN A 165 0.69 2.95 -14.14
N PHE A 166 0.43 3.84 -13.18
CA PHE A 166 -0.19 3.50 -11.92
C PHE A 166 -1.54 4.21 -11.76
N ILE A 167 -2.50 3.51 -11.16
CA ILE A 167 -3.74 4.10 -10.64
C ILE A 167 -3.78 3.80 -9.15
N HIS A 168 -4.02 4.81 -8.32
CA HIS A 168 -4.28 4.59 -6.90
C HIS A 168 -5.78 4.41 -6.67
N GLN A 169 -6.15 3.39 -5.90
CA GLN A 169 -7.52 3.18 -5.49
C GLN A 169 -8.00 4.38 -4.67
N ASP A 170 -9.20 4.84 -5.01
CA ASP A 170 -9.92 5.86 -4.28
C ASP A 170 -10.94 5.20 -3.35
N PRO A 171 -10.73 5.18 -2.03
CA PRO A 171 -11.64 4.52 -1.10
C PRO A 171 -12.93 5.28 -0.90
N SER A 172 -13.04 6.55 -1.33
CA SER A 172 -14.31 7.26 -1.31
C SER A 172 -15.35 6.58 -2.21
N THR A 173 -14.89 5.75 -3.14
CA THR A 173 -15.74 4.94 -4.03
C THR A 173 -16.17 3.60 -3.42
N TRP A 174 -15.64 3.21 -2.26
CA TRP A 174 -15.94 1.91 -1.67
C TRP A 174 -17.33 1.88 -1.02
N GLY A 175 -18.17 0.98 -1.52
CA GLY A 175 -19.50 0.72 -0.96
C GLY A 175 -19.56 -0.58 -0.14
N PRO A 176 -20.70 -0.82 0.51
CA PRO A 176 -21.03 -2.12 1.10
C PRO A 176 -20.91 -3.25 0.07
N VAL A 177 -20.46 -4.44 0.50
CA VAL A 177 -20.47 -5.64 -0.35
C VAL A 177 -21.92 -6.06 -0.64
N TYR A 178 -22.76 -6.00 0.40
CA TYR A 178 -24.21 -6.17 0.35
C TYR A 178 -24.89 -4.87 0.79
N SER A 179 -25.82 -4.37 -0.03
CA SER A 179 -26.56 -3.14 0.25
C SER A 179 -27.93 -3.36 0.89
N ASP A 180 -28.34 -4.61 1.08
CA ASP A 180 -29.60 -4.93 1.74
C ASP A 180 -29.47 -4.83 3.27
N GLN A 181 -30.56 -4.37 3.92
CA GLN A 181 -30.55 -4.13 5.36
C GLN A 181 -30.32 -5.40 6.17
N ALA A 182 -30.80 -6.56 5.71
CA ALA A 182 -30.64 -7.81 6.44
C ALA A 182 -29.16 -8.24 6.56
N SER A 183 -28.39 -8.07 5.49
CA SER A 183 -26.94 -8.33 5.50
C SER A 183 -26.18 -7.34 6.38
N ILE A 184 -26.58 -6.06 6.38
CA ILE A 184 -26.00 -5.02 7.23
C ILE A 184 -26.28 -5.30 8.71
N ASP A 185 -27.53 -5.62 9.05
CA ASP A 185 -27.95 -5.96 10.42
C ASP A 185 -27.24 -7.24 10.92
N ALA A 186 -27.06 -8.24 10.05
CA ALA A 186 -26.28 -9.43 10.38
C ALA A 186 -24.81 -9.10 10.63
N GLY A 187 -24.21 -8.20 9.85
CA GLY A 187 -22.86 -7.70 10.06
C GLY A 187 -22.69 -6.99 11.40
N GLU A 188 -23.67 -6.16 11.78
CA GLU A 188 -23.68 -5.50 13.08
C GLU A 188 -23.78 -6.51 14.23
N ASP A 189 -24.66 -7.50 14.15
CA ASP A 189 -24.78 -8.54 15.17
C ASP A 189 -23.46 -9.31 15.34
N LEU A 190 -22.82 -9.70 14.24
CA LEU A 190 -21.52 -10.37 14.26
C LEU A 190 -20.44 -9.50 14.93
N TRP A 191 -20.38 -8.22 14.59
CA TRP A 191 -19.40 -7.26 15.14
C TRP A 191 -19.43 -7.21 16.69
N PHE A 192 -20.64 -7.21 17.26
CA PHE A 192 -20.83 -7.12 18.70
C PHE A 192 -20.84 -8.49 19.41
N ASN A 193 -21.31 -9.56 18.76
CA ASN A 193 -21.68 -10.78 19.47
C ASN A 193 -20.90 -12.03 19.07
N LYS A 194 -20.27 -12.08 17.89
CA LYS A 194 -19.60 -13.30 17.40
C LYS A 194 -18.50 -13.77 18.35
N VAL A 195 -18.44 -15.07 18.63
CA VAL A 195 -17.30 -15.66 19.33
C VAL A 195 -16.16 -15.80 18.34
N ASN A 196 -15.07 -15.09 18.60
CA ASN A 196 -13.87 -15.09 17.78
C ASN A 196 -12.90 -16.18 18.27
N ILE A 197 -12.02 -16.64 17.38
CA ILE A 197 -10.79 -17.35 17.77
C ILE A 197 -9.63 -16.37 17.84
N ASP A 198 -8.58 -16.72 18.57
CA ASP A 198 -7.35 -15.94 18.65
C ASP A 198 -6.70 -15.76 17.27
N ASN A 199 -6.32 -16.88 16.64
CA ASN A 199 -5.82 -16.91 15.26
C ASN A 199 -5.92 -18.32 14.67
N PRO A 200 -5.75 -18.52 13.35
CA PRO A 200 -5.89 -19.83 12.72
C PRO A 200 -4.83 -20.86 13.14
N LEU A 201 -3.65 -20.42 13.60
CA LEU A 201 -2.58 -21.31 14.09
C LEU A 201 -2.82 -21.78 15.53
N ASN A 202 -3.56 -20.99 16.32
CA ASN A 202 -4.00 -21.29 17.68
C ASN A 202 -5.51 -21.02 17.81
N PRO A 203 -6.38 -21.91 17.31
CA PRO A 203 -7.82 -21.67 17.16
C PRO A 203 -8.59 -21.80 18.48
N VAL A 204 -8.17 -21.06 19.50
CA VAL A 204 -8.79 -21.02 20.82
C VAL A 204 -9.82 -19.89 20.83
N PRO A 205 -11.06 -20.13 21.28
CA PRO A 205 -12.04 -19.08 21.47
C PRO A 205 -11.57 -17.99 22.42
N ILE A 206 -11.72 -16.73 22.02
CA ILE A 206 -11.40 -15.55 22.84
C ILE A 206 -12.68 -14.86 23.31
N LYS A 207 -12.56 -14.15 24.43
CA LYS A 207 -13.68 -13.37 24.99
C LYS A 207 -13.91 -12.06 24.23
N ALA A 208 -12.86 -11.51 23.62
CA ALA A 208 -12.93 -10.26 22.88
C ALA A 208 -13.80 -10.40 21.62
N LYS A 209 -14.55 -9.34 21.34
CA LYS A 209 -15.36 -9.13 20.13
C LYS A 209 -14.65 -8.14 19.22
N CYS A 210 -15.13 -7.94 17.99
CA CYS A 210 -14.57 -6.90 17.12
C CYS A 210 -14.68 -5.51 17.80
N ALA A 211 -15.84 -5.21 18.38
CA ALA A 211 -16.09 -4.00 19.16
C ALA A 211 -15.26 -3.86 20.46
N SER A 212 -14.57 -4.93 20.91
CA SER A 212 -13.68 -4.85 22.08
C SER A 212 -12.30 -4.28 21.77
N CYS A 213 -11.98 -4.20 20.48
CA CYS A 213 -10.63 -4.01 20.00
C CYS A 213 -10.54 -2.85 18.98
N HIS A 214 -11.61 -2.61 18.23
CA HIS A 214 -11.81 -1.44 17.38
C HIS A 214 -12.62 -0.35 18.10
N SER A 215 -12.86 0.79 17.43
CA SER A 215 -13.86 1.72 17.94
C SER A 215 -15.22 1.02 18.06
N GLU A 216 -16.08 1.49 18.97
CA GLU A 216 -17.27 0.75 19.40
C GLU A 216 -18.11 0.21 18.22
N ARG A 217 -18.27 0.99 17.15
CA ARG A 217 -19.02 0.58 15.95
C ARG A 217 -18.14 0.30 14.73
N GLY A 218 -16.82 0.38 14.87
CA GLY A 218 -15.85 0.20 13.78
C GLY A 218 -15.69 1.42 12.88
N GLU A 219 -16.00 2.61 13.40
CA GLU A 219 -15.72 3.90 12.78
C GLU A 219 -14.24 4.06 12.37
N ASP A 220 -13.30 3.52 13.16
CA ASP A 220 -11.87 3.55 12.83
C ASP A 220 -11.58 2.82 11.51
N LEU A 221 -12.19 1.66 11.28
CA LEU A 221 -12.03 0.90 10.04
C LEU A 221 -12.58 1.65 8.81
N LYS A 222 -13.67 2.39 8.99
CA LYS A 222 -14.21 3.25 7.92
C LYS A 222 -13.33 4.48 7.71
N TYR A 223 -13.03 5.22 8.77
CA TYR A 223 -12.28 6.47 8.73
C TYR A 223 -10.89 6.27 8.11
N TYR A 224 -10.15 5.27 8.58
CA TYR A 224 -8.81 4.94 8.07
C TYR A 224 -8.83 4.12 6.78
N ASN A 225 -9.95 4.05 6.07
CA ASN A 225 -10.09 3.39 4.77
C ASN A 225 -9.44 2.00 4.75
N TYR A 226 -9.73 1.15 5.74
CA TYR A 226 -9.41 -0.28 5.63
C TYR A 226 -10.30 -0.87 4.54
N SER A 227 -9.72 -1.54 3.54
CA SER A 227 -10.48 -2.08 2.39
C SER A 227 -11.47 -3.16 2.78
N ASN A 228 -12.44 -3.45 1.90
CA ASN A 228 -13.36 -4.57 2.14
C ASN A 228 -12.57 -5.88 2.27
N LEU A 229 -11.52 -6.06 1.46
CA LEU A 229 -10.62 -7.21 1.54
C LEU A 229 -9.95 -7.31 2.92
N SER A 230 -9.43 -6.19 3.44
CA SER A 230 -8.79 -6.15 4.76
C SER A 230 -9.76 -6.58 5.87
N ILE A 231 -10.98 -6.03 5.86
CA ILE A 231 -12.01 -6.34 6.87
C ILE A 231 -12.44 -7.81 6.78
N ILE A 232 -12.65 -8.32 5.56
CA ILE A 232 -13.07 -9.71 5.31
C ILE A 232 -12.00 -10.70 5.75
N GLU A 233 -10.74 -10.51 5.31
CA GLU A 233 -9.66 -11.44 5.62
C GLU A 233 -9.29 -11.40 7.10
N ARG A 234 -9.39 -10.24 7.76
CA ARG A 234 -9.23 -10.16 9.23
C ARG A 234 -10.35 -10.87 9.97
N SER A 235 -11.59 -10.75 9.48
CA SER A 235 -12.72 -11.50 10.05
C SER A 235 -12.47 -13.01 9.95
N LYS A 236 -12.01 -13.49 8.79
CA LYS A 236 -11.67 -14.92 8.59
C LYS A 236 -10.53 -15.39 9.49
N PHE A 237 -9.53 -14.55 9.70
CA PHE A 237 -8.44 -14.82 10.65
C PHE A 237 -8.98 -15.10 12.06
N HIS A 238 -10.05 -14.41 12.47
CA HIS A 238 -10.74 -14.62 13.75
C HIS A 238 -11.87 -15.67 13.69
N GLY A 239 -11.88 -16.54 12.68
CA GLY A 239 -12.73 -17.73 12.62
C GLY A 239 -14.11 -17.49 12.02
N LEU A 240 -14.35 -16.33 11.41
CA LEU A 240 -15.56 -16.06 10.67
C LEU A 240 -15.50 -16.67 9.26
N THR A 241 -16.66 -16.95 8.69
CA THR A 241 -16.78 -17.38 7.30
C THR A 241 -16.63 -16.20 6.32
N GLN A 242 -16.48 -16.51 5.02
CA GLN A 242 -16.46 -15.48 3.97
C GLN A 242 -17.71 -14.59 4.02
N LEU A 243 -18.89 -15.19 4.10
CA LEU A 243 -20.17 -14.47 4.15
C LEU A 243 -20.23 -13.55 5.38
N GLU A 244 -19.86 -14.06 6.55
CA GLU A 244 -19.86 -13.27 7.78
C GLU A 244 -18.88 -12.08 7.70
N GLY A 245 -17.70 -12.28 7.12
CA GLY A 245 -16.74 -11.19 6.88
C GLY A 245 -17.27 -10.13 5.89
N GLU A 246 -17.96 -10.55 4.82
CA GLU A 246 -18.58 -9.63 3.86
C GLU A 246 -19.76 -8.85 4.48
N GLN A 247 -20.52 -9.48 5.37
CA GLN A 247 -21.58 -8.82 6.14
C GLN A 247 -21.00 -7.76 7.08
N ILE A 248 -19.92 -8.08 7.81
CA ILE A 248 -19.21 -7.07 8.63
C ILE A 248 -18.67 -5.94 7.76
N ALA A 249 -18.01 -6.22 6.64
CA ALA A 249 -17.53 -5.18 5.73
C ALA A 249 -18.68 -4.29 5.22
N SER A 250 -19.85 -4.87 4.96
CA SER A 250 -21.05 -4.14 4.56
C SER A 250 -21.57 -3.23 5.68
N TYR A 251 -21.61 -3.75 6.92
CA TYR A 251 -21.93 -2.96 8.11
C TYR A 251 -20.99 -1.75 8.25
N ILE A 252 -19.67 -1.97 8.28
CA ILE A 252 -18.68 -0.89 8.42
C ILE A 252 -18.86 0.18 7.34
N ARG A 253 -19.13 -0.20 6.08
CA ARG A 253 -19.34 0.76 4.99
C ARG A 253 -20.63 1.57 5.13
N SER A 254 -21.65 1.01 5.78
CA SER A 254 -22.93 1.67 6.02
C SER A 254 -22.89 2.77 7.11
N LEU A 255 -21.84 2.80 7.95
CA LEU A 255 -21.70 3.80 9.02
C LEU A 255 -21.69 5.24 8.45
N ASN A 256 -22.14 6.23 9.22
CA ASN A 256 -22.13 7.63 8.76
C ASN A 256 -20.78 8.35 9.02
N THR A 257 -19.72 7.59 9.29
CA THR A 257 -18.38 8.13 9.55
C THR A 257 -17.76 8.67 8.26
N PRO A 258 -17.05 9.82 8.28
CA PRO A 258 -16.25 10.28 7.16
C PRO A 258 -15.20 9.24 6.73
N SER A 259 -14.74 9.35 5.49
CA SER A 259 -13.71 8.49 4.90
C SER A 259 -12.73 9.36 4.09
N PRO A 260 -11.94 10.24 4.75
CA PRO A 260 -11.07 11.19 4.04
C PRO A 260 -10.08 10.45 3.14
N PHE A 261 -9.77 10.99 1.96
CA PHE A 261 -8.88 10.30 1.01
C PHE A 261 -7.47 10.08 1.57
N GLU A 262 -7.00 10.85 2.54
CA GLU A 262 -5.64 10.73 3.07
C GLU A 262 -5.56 9.77 4.26
N ALA A 263 -6.69 9.40 4.87
CA ALA A 263 -6.74 8.52 6.03
C ALA A 263 -6.55 7.07 5.58
N ARG A 264 -5.36 6.68 5.13
CA ARG A 264 -5.04 5.30 4.73
C ARG A 264 -4.58 4.48 5.93
N PRO A 265 -4.73 3.14 5.92
CA PRO A 265 -4.30 2.29 7.04
C PRO A 265 -2.80 2.39 7.36
N TRP A 266 -1.98 2.69 6.35
CA TRP A 266 -0.53 2.83 6.45
C TRP A 266 -0.06 4.27 6.70
N ASN A 267 -0.99 5.24 6.70
CA ASN A 267 -0.68 6.62 7.04
C ASN A 267 -0.86 6.80 8.56
N PRO A 268 0.07 7.50 9.24
CA PRO A 268 -0.06 7.76 10.66
C PRO A 268 -1.33 8.56 10.98
N PRO A 269 -2.06 8.24 12.07
CA PRO A 269 -3.16 9.05 12.58
C PRO A 269 -2.80 10.52 12.79
N TYR A 270 -1.51 10.79 12.96
CA TYR A 270 -0.96 12.12 12.88
C TYR A 270 0.44 12.03 12.29
N GLN A 271 0.65 12.65 11.14
CA GLN A 271 1.97 12.97 10.60
C GLN A 271 1.94 14.48 10.33
N PRO A 272 2.83 15.29 10.94
CA PRO A 272 2.87 16.71 10.65
C PRO A 272 3.41 16.93 9.25
N GLY A 273 2.92 17.98 8.60
CA GLY A 273 3.35 18.32 7.25
C GLY A 273 2.45 19.35 6.58
N PRO A 274 2.88 19.85 5.41
CA PRO A 274 2.21 20.95 4.74
C PRO A 274 0.76 20.62 4.37
N GLY A 275 -0.14 21.59 4.57
CA GLY A 275 -1.54 21.52 4.20
C GLY A 275 -2.45 20.87 5.24
N LEU A 276 -2.00 20.61 6.47
CA LEU A 276 -2.84 20.01 7.51
C LEU A 276 -3.89 21.01 8.06
N ASP A 277 -3.51 22.26 8.29
CA ASP A 277 -4.38 23.33 8.80
C ASP A 277 -5.38 23.83 7.75
N SER A 278 -5.17 23.51 6.46
CA SER A 278 -6.14 23.81 5.40
C SER A 278 -7.26 22.76 5.29
N LYS A 279 -7.12 21.61 5.96
CA LYS A 279 -8.13 20.55 6.00
C LYS A 279 -9.18 20.81 7.08
N PRO A 280 -10.42 20.29 6.91
CA PRO A 280 -11.41 20.27 7.99
C PRO A 280 -10.82 19.59 9.23
N VAL A 281 -11.20 20.06 10.43
CA VAL A 281 -10.74 19.49 11.71
C VAL A 281 -11.09 18.01 11.83
N THR A 282 -12.18 17.56 11.20
CA THR A 282 -12.58 16.14 11.15
C THR A 282 -11.57 15.25 10.44
N ASP A 283 -10.69 15.82 9.62
CA ASP A 283 -9.76 15.10 8.76
C ASP A 283 -8.32 15.20 9.30
N TRP A 284 -8.10 15.95 10.39
CA TRP A 284 -6.76 16.11 10.98
C TRP A 284 -6.17 14.78 11.45
N SER A 285 -7.01 13.85 11.90
CA SER A 285 -6.62 12.49 12.27
C SER A 285 -6.23 11.60 11.09
N ALA A 286 -6.30 12.11 9.85
CA ALA A 286 -5.73 11.47 8.67
C ALA A 286 -4.22 11.79 8.50
N GLY A 287 -3.73 12.82 9.19
CA GLY A 287 -2.37 13.35 9.05
C GLY A 287 -2.07 13.92 7.66
N ALA A 288 -0.81 14.32 7.48
CA ALA A 288 -0.24 14.68 6.18
C ALA A 288 0.20 13.44 5.36
N GLY A 289 0.16 12.24 5.96
CA GLY A 289 0.51 10.97 5.31
C GLY A 289 2.02 10.74 5.15
N LEU A 290 2.40 9.57 4.61
CA LEU A 290 3.81 9.19 4.45
C LEU A 290 4.62 10.11 3.52
N GLU A 291 3.96 10.83 2.61
CA GLU A 291 4.61 11.79 1.71
C GLU A 291 5.19 13.01 2.44
N ALA A 292 4.74 13.28 3.67
CA ALA A 292 5.28 14.33 4.52
C ALA A 292 6.47 13.87 5.38
N VAL A 293 6.89 12.60 5.27
CA VAL A 293 8.08 12.09 5.94
C VAL A 293 9.31 12.44 5.11
N LEU A 294 10.19 13.25 5.69
CA LEU A 294 11.43 13.67 5.05
C LEU A 294 12.48 12.56 5.08
N ASP A 295 13.40 12.55 4.12
CA ASP A 295 14.50 11.58 4.13
C ASP A 295 15.57 11.99 5.17
N SER A 296 15.70 13.29 5.47
CA SER A 296 16.61 13.82 6.50
C SER A 296 16.12 15.12 7.15
N ASP A 297 16.57 15.40 8.38
CA ASP A 297 16.24 16.65 9.09
C ASP A 297 16.67 17.91 8.32
N SER A 298 17.70 17.81 7.47
CA SER A 298 18.16 18.94 6.66
C SER A 298 17.13 19.40 5.64
N GLU A 299 16.23 18.51 5.21
CA GLU A 299 15.13 18.82 4.29
C GLU A 299 13.99 19.59 4.97
N MET A 300 14.03 19.73 6.29
CA MET A 300 13.08 20.53 7.06
C MET A 300 13.36 22.04 6.91
N LEU A 301 14.58 22.43 6.51
CA LEU A 301 15.03 23.82 6.45
C LEU A 301 14.11 24.73 5.61
N PRO A 302 13.65 24.36 4.40
CA PRO A 302 12.75 25.22 3.62
C PRO A 302 11.39 25.43 4.29
N TYR A 303 10.96 24.51 5.15
CA TYR A 303 9.69 24.60 5.89
C TYR A 303 9.84 25.42 7.17
N MET A 304 11.01 25.36 7.82
CA MET A 304 11.34 26.23 8.95
C MET A 304 11.53 27.68 8.51
N PHE A 305 12.18 27.89 7.36
CA PHE A 305 12.56 29.20 6.84
C PHE A 305 11.90 29.46 5.47
N PRO A 306 10.55 29.54 5.38
CA PRO A 306 9.85 29.68 4.11
C PRO A 306 10.20 30.99 3.38
N ASP A 307 10.52 32.05 4.13
CA ASP A 307 10.95 33.35 3.61
C ASP A 307 12.48 33.46 3.45
N GLY A 308 13.20 32.32 3.55
CA GLY A 308 14.64 32.24 3.50
C GLY A 308 15.34 32.57 4.83
N THR A 309 16.66 32.73 4.78
CA THR A 309 17.53 32.86 5.97
C THR A 309 18.13 34.26 6.12
N SER A 310 17.39 35.31 5.75
CA SER A 310 17.80 36.70 6.03
C SER A 310 17.75 36.99 7.53
N ASP A 311 18.53 37.96 8.02
CA ASP A 311 18.53 38.32 9.46
C ASP A 311 17.11 38.57 9.98
N ALA A 312 16.27 39.27 9.21
CA ALA A 312 14.88 39.52 9.57
C ALA A 312 14.02 38.25 9.62
N ALA A 313 14.23 37.30 8.71
CA ALA A 313 13.52 36.01 8.71
C ALA A 313 13.98 35.12 9.87
N LEU A 314 15.28 35.10 10.17
CA LEU A 314 15.83 34.40 11.32
C LEU A 314 15.30 34.98 12.65
N GLU A 315 15.29 36.31 12.79
CA GLU A 315 14.73 36.99 13.97
C GLU A 315 13.25 36.63 14.21
N GLY A 316 12.44 36.52 13.15
CA GLY A 316 11.04 36.11 13.27
C GLY A 316 10.84 34.69 13.80
N ILE A 317 11.73 33.75 13.44
CA ILE A 317 11.65 32.35 13.87
C ILE A 317 12.25 32.14 15.26
N PHE A 318 13.34 32.85 15.58
CA PHE A 318 14.00 32.77 16.88
C PHE A 318 13.45 33.74 17.93
N ASP A 319 12.40 34.51 17.59
CA ASP A 319 11.69 35.32 18.57
C ASP A 319 11.16 34.43 19.70
N LEU A 320 11.63 34.67 20.93
CA LEU A 320 11.21 33.95 22.12
C LEU A 320 9.69 34.09 22.41
N LYS A 321 9.02 35.05 21.79
CA LYS A 321 7.56 35.25 21.84
C LYS A 321 6.84 34.74 20.59
N GLY A 322 7.58 34.34 19.57
CA GLY A 322 7.05 33.75 18.35
C GLY A 322 6.47 32.36 18.59
N THR A 323 5.65 31.90 17.64
CA THR A 323 5.11 30.54 17.63
C THR A 323 5.38 29.89 16.29
N MET A 324 5.89 28.66 16.31
CA MET A 324 6.07 27.85 15.11
C MET A 324 4.89 26.89 14.96
N ASN A 325 4.35 26.78 13.75
CA ASN A 325 3.28 25.83 13.48
C ASN A 325 3.84 24.42 13.24
N ILE A 326 4.01 23.65 14.30
CA ILE A 326 4.54 22.29 14.21
C ILE A 326 3.60 21.29 13.50
N ARG A 327 2.33 21.65 13.28
CA ARG A 327 1.39 20.81 12.52
C ARG A 327 1.70 20.80 11.03
N GLU A 328 2.24 21.91 10.53
CA GLU A 328 2.61 22.12 9.13
C GLU A 328 4.08 21.73 8.85
N MET A 329 4.82 21.29 9.87
CA MET A 329 6.25 21.02 9.78
C MET A 329 6.51 19.53 9.45
N PRO A 330 6.91 19.18 8.23
CA PRO A 330 7.31 17.82 7.93
C PRO A 330 8.58 17.47 8.69
N VAL A 331 8.72 16.21 9.11
CA VAL A 331 9.85 15.74 9.93
C VAL A 331 10.42 14.46 9.33
N ALA A 332 11.71 14.20 9.57
CA ALA A 332 12.40 13.01 9.09
C ALA A 332 12.17 11.79 10.01
N ILE A 333 10.95 11.66 10.51
CA ILE A 333 10.51 10.55 11.37
C ILE A 333 9.11 10.16 10.90
N GLN A 334 8.95 8.90 10.54
CA GLN A 334 7.64 8.31 10.32
C GLN A 334 6.98 8.05 11.68
N PHE A 335 5.79 8.61 11.91
CA PHE A 335 5.03 8.32 13.12
C PHE A 335 4.33 6.95 13.01
N PRO A 336 3.92 6.34 14.13
CA PRO A 336 3.28 5.02 14.09
C PRO A 336 1.95 5.06 13.34
N ASP A 337 1.68 4.05 12.52
CA ASP A 337 0.40 3.90 11.81
C ASP A 337 -0.72 3.45 12.76
N TRP A 338 -1.99 3.42 12.30
CA TRP A 338 -3.12 3.09 13.20
C TRP A 338 -2.93 1.75 13.92
N ASN A 339 -2.38 0.74 13.25
CA ASN A 339 -2.21 -0.59 13.84
C ASN A 339 -1.19 -0.58 14.99
N ASP A 340 -0.19 0.30 14.94
CA ASP A 340 0.81 0.44 16.01
C ASP A 340 0.22 0.97 17.33
N TRP A 341 -0.92 1.66 17.26
CA TRP A 341 -1.65 2.17 18.43
C TRP A 341 -2.62 1.14 19.03
N LEU A 342 -2.89 0.05 18.30
CA LEU A 342 -3.80 -0.99 18.74
C LEU A 342 -3.08 -2.01 19.65
N PRO A 343 -3.75 -2.55 20.67
CA PRO A 343 -3.20 -3.62 21.50
C PRO A 343 -2.62 -4.78 20.69
N GLU A 344 -1.36 -5.16 20.95
CA GLU A 344 -0.72 -6.30 20.27
C GLU A 344 -1.49 -7.62 20.41
N ILE A 345 -2.28 -7.72 21.48
CA ILE A 345 -3.12 -8.88 21.76
C ILE A 345 -4.39 -8.74 20.90
N HIS A 346 -4.36 -9.42 19.73
CA HIS A 346 -5.48 -9.68 18.79
C HIS A 346 -5.76 -8.67 17.64
N LEU A 347 -4.98 -7.60 17.40
CA LEU A 347 -5.42 -6.50 16.50
C LEU A 347 -4.65 -6.18 15.20
N TRP A 348 -3.53 -6.82 14.90
CA TRP A 348 -2.69 -6.38 13.77
C TRP A 348 -3.25 -6.73 12.38
N ILE A 349 -3.83 -5.75 11.65
CA ILE A 349 -4.41 -5.95 10.30
C ILE A 349 -3.37 -5.87 9.18
#